data_AF-A0A9C8L971-F1
#
_entry.id   AF-A0A9C8L971-F1
#
_cell.length_a   1.000
_cell.length_b   1.000
_cell.length_c   1.000
_cell.angle_alpha   90.00
_cell.angle_beta   90.00
_cell.angle_gamma   90.00
#
_symmetry.space_group_name_H-M   'P 1'
#
loop_
_entity.id
_entity.type
_entity.pdbx_description
1 polymer ?
#
loop_
_entity_poly.entity_id
_entity_poly.type
_entity_poly.pdbx_seq_one_letter_code
_entity_poly.pdbx_strand_id
1 'polypeptide(L)'
;QEFWTQKIGIVTPHRAQMASIRNLLVDAAGMTMDPPPFVDTVDRFQGQERDLILSSYVVADRDFVASEDAFILSPRRFNVTLTRARSKFVMLISDALLQYLPSDPDVARDAAHLQLFAEQYCSSVCDTIDLPFFERGALSTMRCKLRGRYENGGE
;
A
#
# COMPACT_ATOMS: atom_id res chain seq x y z
N GLN A 1 0.74 -8.41 21.79
CA GLN A 1 0.40 -9.42 20.76
C GLN A 1 -0.82 -8.99 19.93
N GLU A 2 -1.89 -8.49 20.57
CA GLU A 2 -3.12 -7.99 19.91
C GLU A 2 -2.88 -6.92 18.82
N PHE A 3 -1.85 -6.08 18.99
CA PHE A 3 -1.51 -5.05 18.02
C PHE A 3 -1.28 -5.60 16.59
N TRP A 4 -0.45 -6.63 16.45
CA TRP A 4 -0.11 -7.20 15.14
C TRP A 4 -1.24 -8.01 14.52
N THR A 5 -2.12 -8.57 15.34
CA THR A 5 -3.16 -9.51 14.90
C THR A 5 -4.51 -8.83 14.67
N GLN A 6 -4.82 -7.77 15.41
CA GLN A 6 -6.12 -7.08 15.37
C GLN A 6 -6.05 -5.60 15.04
N LYS A 7 -4.91 -4.92 15.27
CA LYS A 7 -4.81 -3.46 15.08
C LYS A 7 -4.23 -3.07 13.74
N ILE A 8 -3.31 -3.88 13.19
CA ILE A 8 -2.71 -3.67 11.88
C ILE A 8 -3.24 -4.67 10.85
N GLY A 9 -3.48 -4.21 9.63
CA GLY A 9 -3.61 -5.06 8.44
C GLY A 9 -2.62 -4.63 7.36
N ILE A 10 -1.98 -5.60 6.72
CA ILE A 10 -1.16 -5.37 5.53
C ILE A 10 -1.92 -5.89 4.31
N VAL A 11 -2.07 -5.04 3.30
CA VAL A 11 -2.87 -5.33 2.11
C VAL A 11 -2.04 -5.14 0.85
N THR A 12 -2.14 -6.06 -0.09
CA THR A 12 -1.48 -5.92 -1.39
C THR A 12 -2.33 -6.53 -2.52
N PRO A 13 -2.28 -6.00 -3.76
CA PRO A 13 -3.01 -6.60 -4.88
C PRO A 13 -2.51 -8.01 -5.23
N HIS A 14 -1.20 -8.27 -5.10
CA HIS A 14 -0.58 -9.49 -5.62
C HIS A 14 -0.32 -10.54 -4.53
N ARG A 15 -0.72 -11.79 -4.80
CA ARG A 15 -0.46 -12.92 -3.89
C ARG A 15 1.01 -13.21 -3.67
N ALA A 16 1.84 -13.02 -4.70
CA ALA A 16 3.29 -13.18 -4.58
C ALA A 16 3.86 -12.19 -3.55
N GLN A 17 3.44 -10.92 -3.60
CA GLN A 17 3.85 -9.95 -2.60
C GLN A 17 3.35 -10.30 -1.20
N MET A 18 2.11 -10.76 -1.08
CA MET A 18 1.56 -11.22 0.20
C MET A 18 2.43 -12.33 0.80
N ALA A 19 2.88 -13.30 -0.01
CA ALA A 19 3.79 -14.35 0.44
C ALA A 19 5.16 -13.78 0.84
N SER A 20 5.75 -12.89 0.03
CA SER A 20 7.04 -12.25 0.33
C SER A 20 7.01 -11.45 1.63
N ILE A 21 5.96 -10.67 1.86
CA ILE A 21 5.78 -9.90 3.10
C ILE A 21 5.70 -10.86 4.30
N ARG A 22 4.88 -11.92 4.22
CA ARG A 22 4.77 -12.89 5.32
C ARG A 22 6.11 -13.54 5.64
N ASN A 23 6.88 -13.93 4.64
CA ASN A 23 8.20 -14.54 4.84
C ASN A 23 9.17 -13.55 5.51
N LEU A 24 9.24 -12.31 5.02
CA LEU A 24 10.12 -11.29 5.62
C LEU A 24 9.73 -10.95 7.07
N LEU A 25 8.44 -10.95 7.39
CA LEU A 25 7.96 -10.72 8.75
C LEU A 25 8.40 -11.84 9.72
N VAL A 26 8.51 -13.08 9.23
CA VAL A 26 9.04 -14.21 10.02
C VAL A 26 10.55 -14.16 10.07
N ASP A 27 11.21 -14.11 8.92
CA ASP A 27 12.64 -14.30 8.78
C ASP A 27 13.45 -13.10 9.30
N ALA A 28 13.02 -11.87 9.00
CA ALA A 28 13.76 -10.66 9.33
C ALA A 28 13.30 -10.01 10.64
N ALA A 29 12.00 -10.04 10.94
CA ALA A 29 11.45 -9.44 12.16
C ALA A 29 11.29 -10.44 13.33
N GLY A 30 11.59 -11.73 13.11
CA GLY A 30 11.52 -12.77 14.13
C GLY A 30 10.11 -12.95 14.72
N MET A 31 9.07 -12.56 13.98
CA MET A 31 7.71 -12.66 14.49
C MET A 31 7.21 -14.10 14.46
N THR A 32 6.57 -14.51 15.56
CA THR A 32 5.87 -15.79 15.61
C THR A 32 4.59 -15.71 14.78
N MET A 33 4.36 -16.71 13.93
CA MET A 33 3.12 -16.81 13.13
C MET A 33 1.92 -17.32 13.95
N ASP A 34 1.97 -17.19 15.27
CA ASP A 34 0.94 -17.67 16.19
C ASP A 34 0.56 -16.58 17.23
N PRO A 35 -0.54 -15.82 17.00
CA PRO A 35 -1.26 -15.69 15.73
C PRO A 35 -0.45 -14.81 14.76
N PRO A 36 -0.55 -15.03 13.44
CA PRO A 36 0.24 -14.29 12.48
C PRO A 36 -0.29 -12.86 12.30
N PRO A 37 0.57 -11.90 11.91
CA PRO A 37 0.11 -10.60 11.46
C PRO A 37 -0.89 -10.75 10.31
N PHE A 38 -1.91 -9.91 10.29
CA PHE A 38 -2.86 -9.93 9.18
C PHE A 38 -2.19 -9.37 7.92
N VAL A 39 -1.90 -10.24 6.95
CA VAL A 39 -1.40 -9.88 5.61
C VAL A 39 -2.29 -10.56 4.61
N ASP A 40 -3.01 -9.86 3.72
CA ASP A 40 -3.84 -10.53 2.71
C ASP A 40 -4.02 -9.68 1.44
N THR A 41 -4.70 -10.24 0.44
CA THR A 41 -5.10 -9.49 -0.75
C THR A 41 -6.38 -8.68 -0.52
N VAL A 42 -6.54 -7.62 -1.31
CA VAL A 42 -7.72 -6.73 -1.25
C VAL A 42 -9.03 -7.52 -1.35
N ASP A 43 -9.09 -8.53 -2.22
CA ASP A 43 -10.29 -9.34 -2.45
C ASP A 43 -10.71 -10.16 -1.23
N ARG A 44 -9.75 -10.52 -0.37
CA ARG A 44 -9.98 -11.34 0.83
C ARG A 44 -10.24 -10.52 2.08
N PHE A 45 -10.03 -9.20 2.03
CA PHE A 45 -10.30 -8.28 3.14
C PHE A 45 -11.79 -7.87 3.24
N GLN A 46 -12.73 -8.66 2.75
CA GLN A 46 -14.14 -8.27 2.79
C GLN A 46 -14.72 -8.40 4.22
N GLY A 47 -15.30 -7.31 4.72
CA GLY A 47 -15.98 -7.27 6.02
C GLY A 47 -15.06 -7.23 7.24
N GLN A 48 -13.75 -7.09 7.05
CA GLN A 48 -12.79 -6.85 8.14
C GLN A 48 -12.28 -5.42 8.07
N GLU A 49 -11.95 -4.83 9.22
CA GLU A 49 -11.32 -3.52 9.33
C GLU A 49 -10.21 -3.58 10.39
N ARG A 50 -9.26 -2.65 10.32
CA ARG A 50 -8.12 -2.53 11.24
C ARG A 50 -7.89 -1.06 11.59
N ASP A 51 -7.30 -0.79 12.75
CA ASP A 51 -7.00 0.58 13.17
C ASP A 51 -5.97 1.23 12.23
N LEU A 52 -4.96 0.46 11.79
CA LEU A 52 -3.98 0.83 10.78
C LEU A 52 -4.00 -0.15 9.59
N ILE A 53 -4.04 0.38 8.38
CA ILE A 53 -3.79 -0.39 7.15
C ILE A 53 -2.50 0.08 6.49
N LEU A 54 -1.60 -0.87 6.23
CA LEU A 54 -0.44 -0.71 5.37
C LEU A 54 -0.75 -1.33 4.01
N SER A 55 -0.65 -0.56 2.93
CA SER A 55 -0.87 -1.04 1.57
C SER A 55 0.41 -1.02 0.76
N SER A 56 0.68 -2.06 -0.04
CA SER A 56 1.88 -2.13 -0.90
C SER A 56 1.50 -2.54 -2.31
N TYR A 57 1.70 -1.64 -3.28
CA TYR A 57 1.33 -1.85 -4.69
C TYR A 57 2.49 -2.34 -5.57
N VAL A 58 3.73 -2.36 -5.05
CA VAL A 58 4.94 -3.11 -5.52
C VAL A 58 5.46 -2.85 -6.94
N VAL A 59 4.61 -2.46 -7.88
CA VAL A 59 4.97 -2.34 -9.27
C VAL A 59 5.75 -1.07 -9.50
N ALA A 60 6.97 -1.21 -10.02
CA ALA A 60 7.86 -0.10 -10.37
C ALA A 60 8.37 -0.16 -11.83
N ASP A 61 8.07 -1.22 -12.55
CA ASP A 61 8.41 -1.40 -13.96
C ASP A 61 7.25 -0.92 -14.85
N ARG A 62 7.51 -0.01 -15.79
CA ARG A 62 6.46 0.63 -16.61
C ARG A 62 5.78 -0.34 -17.57
N ASP A 63 6.52 -1.28 -18.12
CA ASP A 63 5.96 -2.28 -19.04
C ASP A 63 5.03 -3.22 -18.27
N PHE A 64 5.40 -3.60 -17.05
CA PHE A 64 4.53 -4.35 -16.15
C PHE A 64 3.29 -3.55 -15.76
N VAL A 65 3.42 -2.26 -15.41
CA VAL A 65 2.24 -1.40 -15.14
C VAL A 65 1.29 -1.45 -16.33
N ALA A 66 1.77 -1.24 -17.55
CA ALA A 66 0.94 -1.22 -18.75
C ALA A 66 0.22 -2.56 -19.00
N SER A 67 0.83 -3.68 -18.62
CA SER A 67 0.22 -5.00 -18.77
C SER A 67 -0.89 -5.33 -17.76
N GLU A 68 -0.93 -4.63 -16.62
CA GLU A 68 -1.84 -4.91 -15.50
C GLU A 68 -2.56 -3.66 -14.95
N ASP A 69 -2.56 -2.55 -15.69
CA ASP A 69 -3.03 -1.24 -15.22
C ASP A 69 -4.49 -1.28 -14.75
N ALA A 70 -5.40 -1.90 -15.52
CA ALA A 70 -6.80 -2.07 -15.16
C ALA A 70 -7.00 -2.85 -13.85
N PHE A 71 -6.12 -3.81 -13.56
CA PHE A 71 -6.17 -4.59 -12.33
C PHE A 71 -5.65 -3.78 -11.14
N ILE A 72 -4.46 -3.18 -11.28
CA ILE A 72 -3.76 -2.50 -10.19
C ILE A 72 -4.42 -1.17 -9.85
N LEU A 73 -4.82 -0.39 -10.87
CA LEU A 73 -5.45 0.93 -10.73
C LEU A 73 -6.96 0.85 -10.55
N SER A 74 -7.51 -0.33 -10.29
CA SER A 74 -8.94 -0.53 -10.07
C SER A 74 -9.45 0.33 -8.89
N PRO A 75 -10.41 1.26 -9.11
CA PRO A 75 -10.92 2.14 -8.06
C PRO A 75 -11.67 1.34 -7.00
N ARG A 76 -12.32 0.22 -7.38
CA ARG A 76 -12.95 -0.70 -6.42
C ARG A 76 -11.94 -1.22 -5.41
N ARG A 77 -10.77 -1.71 -5.88
CA ARG A 77 -9.74 -2.28 -5.00
C ARG A 77 -9.11 -1.21 -4.12
N PHE A 78 -8.83 -0.05 -4.70
CA PHE A 78 -8.32 1.09 -3.95
C PHE A 78 -9.30 1.51 -2.84
N ASN A 79 -10.58 1.73 -3.17
CA ASN A 79 -11.61 2.12 -2.21
C ASN A 79 -11.81 1.08 -1.11
N VAL A 80 -11.86 -0.21 -1.45
CA VAL A 80 -11.94 -1.28 -0.45
C VAL A 80 -10.75 -1.18 0.50
N THR A 81 -9.52 -1.11 -0.02
CA THR A 81 -8.28 -1.03 0.78
C THR A 81 -8.26 0.19 1.69
N LEU A 82 -8.61 1.35 1.15
CA LEU A 82 -8.65 2.62 1.88
C LEU A 82 -9.66 2.57 3.03
N THR A 83 -10.87 2.08 2.77
CA THR A 83 -11.97 1.99 3.76
C THR A 83 -11.76 0.93 4.82
N ARG A 84 -10.73 0.07 4.71
CA ARG A 84 -10.39 -0.89 5.78
C ARG A 84 -9.69 -0.24 6.97
N ALA A 85 -9.14 0.96 6.80
CA ALA A 85 -8.47 1.70 7.86
C ALA A 85 -9.47 2.48 8.71
N ARG A 86 -9.53 2.19 10.00
CA ARG A 86 -10.38 2.94 10.95
C ARG A 86 -9.75 4.24 11.42
N SER A 87 -8.41 4.31 11.48
CA SER A 87 -7.70 5.49 12.01
C SER A 87 -6.56 5.94 11.12
N LYS A 88 -5.77 5.02 10.53
CA LYS A 88 -4.64 5.41 9.68
C LYS A 88 -4.51 4.51 8.47
N PHE A 89 -4.33 5.14 7.31
CA PHE A 89 -3.96 4.48 6.06
C PHE A 89 -2.56 4.92 5.65
N VAL A 90 -1.69 3.96 5.31
CA VAL A 90 -0.37 4.21 4.74
C VAL A 90 -0.22 3.35 3.49
N MET A 91 0.16 3.97 2.37
CA MET A 91 0.37 3.29 1.11
C MET A 91 1.81 3.48 0.63
N LEU A 92 2.44 2.36 0.27
CA LEU A 92 3.71 2.29 -0.44
C LEU A 92 3.41 2.08 -1.92
N ILE A 93 3.75 3.09 -2.73
CA ILE A 93 3.53 3.11 -4.16
C ILE A 93 4.74 3.70 -4.87
N SER A 94 5.07 3.19 -6.06
CA SER A 94 6.15 3.72 -6.88
C SER A 94 5.70 4.95 -7.66
N ASP A 95 6.64 5.84 -7.98
CA ASP A 95 6.38 6.95 -8.91
C ASP A 95 6.01 6.44 -10.31
N ALA A 96 6.52 5.27 -10.72
CA ALA A 96 6.21 4.67 -12.02
C ALA A 96 4.73 4.31 -12.16
N LEU A 97 4.11 3.78 -11.09
CA LEU A 97 2.68 3.47 -11.07
C LEU A 97 1.84 4.73 -10.83
N LEU A 98 2.25 5.59 -9.89
CA LEU A 98 1.48 6.78 -9.55
C LEU A 98 1.38 7.75 -10.73
N GLN A 99 2.45 7.92 -11.50
CA GLN A 99 2.53 8.84 -12.65
C GLN A 99 2.22 8.15 -13.99
N TYR A 100 1.76 6.90 -13.97
CA TYR A 100 1.38 6.19 -15.18
C TYR A 100 0.11 6.82 -15.78
N LEU A 101 0.10 6.97 -17.10
CA LEU A 101 -1.04 7.48 -17.86
C LEU A 101 -1.57 6.35 -18.73
N PRO A 102 -2.67 5.68 -18.33
CA PRO A 102 -3.28 4.64 -19.13
C PRO A 102 -3.70 5.15 -20.50
N SER A 103 -3.49 4.34 -21.54
CA SER A 103 -3.94 4.68 -22.90
C SER A 103 -5.43 4.46 -23.09
N ASP A 104 -6.01 3.51 -22.35
CA ASP A 104 -7.45 3.28 -22.33
C ASP A 104 -8.16 4.37 -21.52
N PRO A 105 -9.16 5.08 -22.08
CA PRO A 105 -9.83 6.18 -21.40
C PRO A 105 -10.60 5.78 -20.13
N ASP A 106 -11.14 4.56 -20.08
CA ASP A 106 -11.86 4.08 -18.90
C ASP A 106 -10.86 3.70 -17.80
N VAL A 107 -9.74 3.06 -18.16
CA VAL A 107 -8.65 2.80 -17.20
C VAL A 107 -8.04 4.10 -16.68
N ALA A 108 -7.92 5.13 -17.53
CA ALA A 108 -7.44 6.45 -17.12
C ALA A 108 -8.40 7.12 -16.12
N ARG A 109 -9.71 7.01 -16.34
CA ARG A 109 -10.73 7.50 -15.38
C ARG A 109 -10.64 6.75 -14.06
N ASP A 110 -10.47 5.44 -14.11
CA ASP A 110 -10.34 4.57 -12.94
C ASP A 110 -9.08 4.91 -12.12
N ALA A 111 -7.93 5.08 -12.80
CA ALA A 111 -6.66 5.48 -12.19
C ALA A 111 -6.72 6.82 -11.47
N ALA A 112 -7.55 7.75 -11.95
CA ALA A 112 -7.71 9.08 -11.35
C ALA A 112 -8.11 9.02 -9.87
N HIS A 113 -8.83 7.98 -9.42
CA HIS A 113 -9.21 7.85 -8.01
C HIS A 113 -7.98 7.77 -7.09
N LEU A 114 -7.00 6.95 -7.45
CA LEU A 114 -5.76 6.79 -6.68
C LEU A 114 -4.85 8.01 -6.83
N GLN A 115 -4.73 8.52 -8.06
CA GLN A 115 -3.85 9.66 -8.37
C GLN A 115 -4.31 10.94 -7.68
N LEU A 116 -5.60 11.28 -7.78
CA LEU A 116 -6.16 12.46 -7.10
C LEU A 116 -6.10 12.31 -5.58
N PHE A 117 -6.27 11.09 -5.04
CA PHE A 117 -6.05 10.86 -3.61
C PHE A 117 -4.62 11.19 -3.20
N ALA A 118 -3.62 10.68 -3.92
CA ALA A 118 -2.21 10.92 -3.59
C ALA A 118 -1.78 12.39 -3.82
N GLU A 119 -2.30 13.05 -4.86
CA GLU A 119 -1.85 14.39 -5.26
C GLU A 119 -2.65 15.51 -4.58
N GLN A 120 -3.96 15.37 -4.48
CA GLN A 120 -4.85 16.42 -3.99
C GLN A 120 -5.25 16.19 -2.52
N TYR A 121 -5.60 14.97 -2.15
CA TYR A 121 -6.02 14.67 -0.77
C TYR A 121 -4.81 14.61 0.18
N CYS A 122 -3.73 13.93 -0.20
CA CYS A 122 -2.49 13.83 0.58
C CYS A 122 -1.54 15.03 0.34
N SER A 123 -2.04 16.25 0.49
CA SER A 123 -1.35 17.49 0.09
C SER A 123 -0.78 18.33 1.24
N SER A 124 -1.16 18.10 2.50
CA SER A 124 -0.68 18.93 3.62
C SER A 124 0.65 18.50 4.21
N VAL A 125 1.08 17.27 3.94
CA VAL A 125 2.44 16.79 4.22
C VAL A 125 3.13 16.51 2.90
N CYS A 126 4.28 17.13 2.70
CA CYS A 126 5.17 16.88 1.56
C CYS A 126 6.61 16.92 2.09
N ASP A 127 7.18 15.75 2.35
CA ASP A 127 8.51 15.59 2.91
C ASP A 127 9.26 14.45 2.21
N THR A 128 10.47 14.17 2.65
CA THR A 128 11.24 12.99 2.28
C THR A 128 11.53 12.16 3.52
N ILE A 129 11.44 10.84 3.36
CA ILE A 129 11.78 9.88 4.41
C ILE A 129 12.71 8.82 3.83
N ASP A 130 13.77 8.51 4.57
CA ASP A 130 14.70 7.45 4.21
C ASP A 130 14.19 6.13 4.82
N LEU A 131 13.76 5.20 3.98
CA LEU A 131 13.21 3.90 4.39
C LEU A 131 14.23 2.78 4.19
N PRO A 132 14.42 1.90 5.19
CA PRO A 132 15.26 0.72 5.03
C PRO A 132 14.60 -0.31 4.11
N PHE A 133 15.40 -1.00 3.30
CA PHE A 133 14.97 -2.15 2.51
C PHE A 133 16.07 -3.20 2.39
N PHE A 134 15.68 -4.43 2.08
CA PHE A 134 16.64 -5.51 1.83
C PHE A 134 16.93 -5.62 0.34
N GLU A 135 18.21 -5.55 -0.04
CA GLU A 135 18.67 -5.84 -1.39
C GLU A 135 19.69 -6.97 -1.33
N ARG A 136 19.38 -8.12 -1.95
CA ARG A 136 20.28 -9.29 -1.99
C ARG A 136 20.82 -9.70 -0.60
N GLY A 137 20.00 -9.56 0.43
CA GLY A 137 20.34 -9.90 1.82
C GLY A 137 21.10 -8.80 2.59
N ALA A 138 21.47 -7.70 1.94
CA ALA A 138 22.05 -6.53 2.60
C ALA A 138 20.96 -5.51 2.95
N LEU A 139 21.09 -4.86 4.11
CA LEU A 139 20.25 -3.74 4.50
C LEU A 139 20.75 -2.48 3.78
N SER A 140 19.87 -1.87 2.99
CA SER A 140 20.09 -0.64 2.25
C SER A 140 19.02 0.39 2.62
N THR A 141 19.19 1.63 2.16
CA THR A 141 18.24 2.72 2.43
C THR A 141 17.79 3.34 1.12
N MET A 142 16.48 3.62 1.02
CA MET A 142 15.87 4.31 -0.12
C MET A 142 15.26 5.61 0.34
N ARG A 143 15.61 6.71 -0.35
CA ARG A 143 14.93 7.99 -0.15
C ARG A 143 13.57 7.97 -0.82
N CYS A 144 12.51 8.15 -0.04
CA CYS A 144 11.13 8.13 -0.50
C CYS A 144 10.49 9.50 -0.32
N LYS A 145 9.56 9.84 -1.21
CA LYS A 145 8.66 10.99 -1.03
C LYS A 145 7.56 10.60 -0.03
N LEU A 146 7.37 11.39 1.00
CA LEU A 146 6.29 11.24 1.96
C LEU A 146 5.21 12.28 1.65
N ARG A 147 4.02 11.78 1.27
CA ARG A 147 2.82 12.59 1.09
C ARG A 147 1.79 12.19 2.14
N GLY A 148 1.03 13.15 2.63
CA GLY A 148 0.05 12.87 3.65
C GLY A 148 -0.94 14.00 3.88
N ARG A 149 -1.97 13.67 4.65
CA ARG A 149 -2.94 14.62 5.18
C ARG A 149 -2.91 14.58 6.69
N TYR A 150 -2.80 15.74 7.33
CA TYR A 150 -3.21 15.87 8.73
C TYR A 150 -4.73 15.82 8.78
N GLU A 151 -5.29 14.96 9.62
CA GLU A 151 -6.63 15.25 10.11
C GLU A 151 -6.49 16.56 10.89
N ASN A 152 -7.21 17.60 10.48
CA ASN A 152 -7.38 18.75 11.35
C ASN A 152 -7.99 18.18 12.63
N GLY A 153 -7.17 18.05 13.68
CA GLY A 153 -7.70 17.86 15.02
C GLY A 153 -8.70 18.99 15.22
N GLY A 154 -9.95 18.62 15.51
CA GLY A 154 -10.88 19.58 16.07
C GLY A 154 -10.22 20.29 17.25
N GLU A 155 -10.55 21.57 17.39
CA GLU A 155 -10.58 22.20 18.70
C GLU A 155 -11.30 21.31 19.73
#